data_AF-A0A7V1N062-F1
#
_entry.id   AF-A0A7V1N062-F1
#
_cell.length_a   1.000
_cell.length_b   1.000
_cell.length_c   1.000
_cell.angle_alpha   90.00
_cell.angle_beta   90.00
_cell.angle_gamma   90.00
#
_symmetry.space_group_name_H-M   'P 1'
#
loop_
_entity.id
_entity.type
_entity.pdbx_description
1 polymer ?
#
loop_
_entity_poly.entity_id
_entity_poly.type
_entity_poly.pdbx_seq_one_letter_code
_entity_poly.pdbx_strand_id
1 'polypeptide(L)' 'MAVIFSKSSGRMRVQYIGESKDATTVKGAPAKLESSKEYECMEKEYHSQLFVRMHIGGGEKVKVKRSELEKVS' A
#
# COMPACT_ATOMS: atom_id res chain seq x y z
N MET A 1 14.21 -27.49 18.62
CA MET A 1 13.24 -27.10 17.59
C MET A 1 13.58 -25.68 17.14
N ALA A 2 14.23 -25.54 15.99
CA ALA A 2 14.59 -24.22 15.44
C ALA A 2 13.54 -23.86 14.38
N VAL A 3 12.65 -22.92 14.72
CA VAL A 3 11.77 -22.27 13.75
C VAL A 3 12.58 -21.17 13.08
N ILE A 4 13.07 -21.45 11.87
CA ILE A 4 13.71 -20.45 11.02
C ILE A 4 12.99 -20.49 9.67
N PHE A 5 12.01 -19.61 9.50
CA PHE A 5 11.56 -19.15 8.19
C PHE A 5 11.80 -17.63 8.12
N SER A 6 12.99 -17.32 7.59
CA SER A 6 13.36 -16.27 6.64
C SER A 6 12.75 -14.86 6.74
N LYS A 7 13.67 -13.89 6.80
CA LYS A 7 13.53 -12.46 6.46
C LYS A 7 12.57 -12.17 5.29
N SER A 8 11.99 -10.96 5.35
CA SER A 8 11.18 -10.26 4.35
C SER A 8 9.68 -10.42 4.52
N SER A 9 9.14 -9.63 5.46
CA SER A 9 7.78 -9.09 5.34
C SER A 9 7.62 -8.61 3.91
N GLY A 10 6.78 -9.26 3.09
CA GLY A 10 6.55 -8.92 1.67
C GLY A 10 5.84 -7.59 1.47
N ARG A 11 6.25 -6.57 2.23
CA ARG A 11 5.80 -5.20 2.22
C ARG A 11 6.84 -4.37 1.49
N MET A 12 6.38 -3.52 0.60
CA MET A 12 7.16 -2.61 -0.20
C MET A 12 6.66 -1.19 0.03
N ARG A 13 7.57 -0.23 0.08
CA ARG A 13 7.22 1.19 0.13
C ARG A 13 6.87 1.69 -1.26
N VAL A 14 5.76 2.40 -1.33
CA VAL A 14 5.26 3.01 -2.55
C VAL A 14 4.87 4.46 -2.26
N GLN A 15 5.19 5.34 -3.18
CA GLN A 15 4.74 6.72 -3.16
C GLN A 15 3.46 6.83 -3.98
N TYR A 16 2.45 7.46 -3.41
CA TYR A 16 1.24 7.78 -4.15
C TYR A 16 1.51 9.01 -5.03
N ILE A 17 1.56 8.79 -6.33
CA ILE A 17 1.81 9.84 -7.34
C ILE A 17 0.51 10.34 -7.98
N GLY A 18 -0.64 9.83 -7.53
CA GLY A 18 -1.95 10.29 -7.98
C GLY A 18 -2.37 11.63 -7.34
N GLU A 19 -3.56 12.11 -7.70
CA GLU A 19 -4.15 13.31 -7.11
C GLU A 19 -4.62 13.04 -5.68
N SER A 20 -4.41 14.02 -4.81
CA SER A 20 -4.88 13.98 -3.43
C SER A 20 -6.41 13.86 -3.40
N LYS A 21 -6.92 12.80 -2.79
CA LYS A 21 -8.36 12.51 -2.78
C LYS A 21 -8.81 11.87 -1.48
N ASP A 22 -10.05 12.15 -1.13
CA ASP A 22 -10.76 11.40 -0.10
C ASP A 22 -11.06 9.99 -0.64
N ALA A 23 -10.45 9.01 -0.01
CA ALA A 23 -10.62 7.60 -0.32
C ALA A 23 -11.37 6.92 0.82
N THR A 24 -11.97 5.77 0.52
CA THR A 24 -12.57 4.92 1.55
C THR A 24 -11.67 3.71 1.75
N THR A 25 -11.36 3.40 3.01
CA THR A 25 -10.61 2.19 3.34
C THR A 25 -11.45 0.96 3.01
N VAL A 26 -10.82 -0.21 2.88
CA VAL A 26 -11.51 -1.49 2.67
C VAL A 26 -12.49 -1.80 3.82
N LYS A 27 -12.29 -1.18 4.99
CA LYS A 27 -13.17 -1.30 6.17
C LYS A 27 -14.32 -0.28 6.18
N GLY A 28 -14.42 0.60 5.19
CA GLY A 28 -15.46 1.63 5.14
C GLY A 28 -15.12 2.90 5.92
N ALA A 29 -13.88 3.06 6.41
CA ALA A 29 -13.48 4.29 7.10
C ALA A 29 -13.07 5.38 6.10
N PRO A 30 -13.28 6.66 6.42
CA PRO A 30 -12.76 7.75 5.62
C PRO A 30 -11.23 7.80 5.72
N ALA A 31 -10.57 7.87 4.57
CA ALA A 31 -9.13 8.00 4.45
C ALA A 31 -8.78 9.15 3.51
N LYS A 32 -7.63 9.76 3.74
CA LYS A 32 -7.09 10.77 2.82
C LYS A 32 -5.82 10.21 2.18
N LEU A 33 -5.85 10.10 0.86
CA LEU A 33 -4.65 9.86 0.06
C LEU A 33 -4.07 11.22 -0.30
N GLU A 34 -2.84 11.46 0.11
CA GLU A 34 -2.11 12.68 -0.23
C GLU A 34 -1.09 12.36 -1.32
N SER A 35 -1.05 13.20 -2.35
CA SER A 35 -0.05 13.11 -3.41
C SER A 35 1.37 13.26 -2.84
N SER A 36 2.33 12.55 -3.42
CA SER A 36 3.72 12.45 -3.00
C SER A 36 3.96 11.84 -1.61
N LYS A 37 2.91 11.30 -0.96
CA LYS A 37 3.05 10.66 0.34
C LYS A 37 3.45 9.19 0.19
N GLU A 38 4.34 8.74 1.07
CA GLU A 38 4.83 7.37 1.12
C GLU A 38 3.92 6.48 1.96
N TYR A 39 3.69 5.27 1.47
CA TYR A 39 2.85 4.27 2.11
C TYR A 39 3.46 2.88 1.93
N GLU A 40 3.01 1.92 2.75
CA GLU A 40 3.42 0.53 2.60
C GLU A 40 2.35 -0.25 1.85
N CYS A 41 2.75 -1.14 0.94
CA CYS A 41 1.82 -2.07 0.30
C CYS A 41 2.44 -3.47 0.24
N MET A 42 1.69 -4.50 -0.15
CA MET A 42 2.28 -5.81 -0.38
C MET A 42 2.93 -5.88 -1.76
N GLU A 43 4.21 -6.25 -1.81
CA GLU A 43 5.00 -6.33 -3.06
C GLU A 43 4.34 -7.29 -4.07
N LYS A 44 3.85 -8.44 -3.60
CA LYS A 44 3.10 -9.39 -4.44
C LYS A 44 1.86 -8.76 -5.09
N GLU A 45 1.15 -7.88 -4.37
CA GLU A 45 -0.03 -7.21 -4.91
C GLU A 45 0.39 -6.13 -5.91
N TYR A 46 1.47 -5.40 -5.61
CA TYR A 46 2.03 -4.39 -6.51
C TYR A 46 2.46 -4.99 -7.86
N HIS A 47 3.09 -6.16 -7.85
CA HIS A 47 3.56 -6.82 -9.08
C HIS A 47 2.48 -7.63 -9.81
N SER A 48 1.51 -8.21 -9.08
CA SER A 48 0.54 -9.16 -9.65
C SER A 48 -0.86 -8.57 -9.87
N GLN A 49 -1.22 -7.44 -9.26
CA GLN A 49 -2.58 -6.89 -9.33
C GLN A 49 -2.60 -5.49 -9.98
N LEU A 50 -3.74 -5.18 -10.61
CA LEU A 50 -4.08 -3.84 -11.10
C LEU A 50 -4.35 -2.86 -9.95
N PHE A 51 -4.88 -3.37 -8.85
CA PHE A 51 -5.18 -2.62 -7.65
C PHE A 51 -4.35 -3.14 -6.48
N VAL A 52 -3.75 -2.23 -5.76
CA VAL A 52 -2.86 -2.51 -4.64
C VAL A 52 -3.51 -2.01 -3.37
N ARG A 53 -3.41 -2.78 -2.30
CA ARG A 53 -3.88 -2.40 -0.96
C ARG A 53 -2.75 -1.71 -0.21
N MET A 54 -2.77 -0.38 -0.18
CA MET A 54 -1.83 0.41 0.62
C MET A 54 -2.28 0.51 2.06
N HIS A 55 -1.32 0.42 2.96
CA HIS A 55 -1.44 0.68 4.38
C HIS A 55 -1.22 2.17 4.65
N ILE A 56 -2.24 2.82 5.19
CA ILE A 56 -2.28 4.27 5.44
C ILE A 56 -2.12 4.64 6.93
N GLY A 57 -1.68 3.69 7.75
CA GLY A 57 -1.61 3.81 9.21
C GLY A 57 -2.80 3.14 9.91
N GLY A 58 -2.69 2.86 11.21
CA GLY A 58 -3.79 2.28 12.00
C GLY A 58 -4.21 0.84 11.63
N GLY A 59 -3.44 0.15 10.79
CA GLY A 59 -3.82 -1.15 10.23
C GLY A 59 -4.90 -1.07 9.14
N GLU A 60 -5.21 0.14 8.68
CA GLU A 60 -6.18 0.38 7.63
C GLU A 60 -5.54 0.23 6.25
N LYS A 61 -6.37 -0.20 5.28
CA LYS A 61 -5.94 -0.44 3.91
C LYS A 61 -6.81 0.32 2.93
N VAL A 62 -6.21 0.98 1.95
CA VAL A 62 -6.90 1.65 0.84
C VAL A 62 -6.57 0.95 -0.46
N LYS A 63 -7.59 0.72 -1.28
CA LYS A 63 -7.42 0.11 -2.60
C LYS A 63 -7.10 1.22 -3.60
N VAL A 64 -5.89 1.22 -4.12
CA VAL A 64 -5.38 2.22 -5.08
C VAL A 64 -4.94 1.52 -6.36
N LYS A 65 -5.06 2.16 -7.51
CA LYS A 65 -4.54 1.60 -8.76
C LYS A 65 -3.01 1.60 -8.72
N ARG A 66 -2.39 0.50 -9.17
CA ARG A 66 -0.93 0.43 -9.32
C ARG A 66 -0.37 1.58 -10.15
N SER A 67 -1.09 2.04 -11.17
CA SER A 67 -0.68 3.17 -12.03
C SER A 67 -0.55 4.50 -11.28
N GLU A 68 -1.20 4.65 -10.13
CA GLU A 68 -1.09 5.83 -9.26
C GLU A 68 -0.01 5.64 -8.18
N LEU A 69 0.81 4.58 -8.28
CA LEU A 69 1.80 4.18 -7.28
C LEU A 69 3.19 3.99 -7.88
N GLU A 70 4.14 4.72 -7.33
CA GLU A 70 5.55 4.62 -7.67
C GLU A 70 6.30 3.82 -6.60
N LYS A 71 7.21 2.94 -7.02
CA LYS A 71 8.07 2.21 -6.09
C LYS A 71 9.10 3.16 -5.50
N VAL A 72 9.13 3.30 -4.18
CA VAL A 72 10.23 3.97 -3.48
C VAL A 72 11.20 2.88 -3.04
N SER A 73 12.41 2.90 -3.62
CA SER A 73 13.42 1.86 -3.41
C SER A 73 14.16 1.99 -2.09
#